data_AF-A0A3D5C2K0-F1
#
_entry.id   AF-A0A3D5C2K0-F1
#
_cell.length_a   1.000
_cell.length_b   1.000
_cell.length_c   1.000
_cell.angle_alpha   90.00
_cell.angle_beta   90.00
_cell.angle_gamma   90.00
#
_symmetry.space_group_name_H-M   'P 1'
#
loop_
_entity.id
_entity.type
_entity.pdbx_description
1 polymer ?
#
loop_
_entity_poly.entity_id
_entity_poly.type
_entity_poly.pdbx_seq_one_letter_code
_entity_poly.pdbx_strand_id
1 'polypeptide(L)'
;AYRDWYSSEDIQGALDWYTWCRDRDVDLRHLNMQFVLATDDVDVVLTGAASVYEIEANVQEATKPVPDDVWAEALDRVAELDDRSSPA
;
A
#
# COMPACT_ATOMS: atom_id res chain seq x y z
N ALA A 1 -11.97 19.35 -6.18
CA ALA A 1 -11.39 19.78 -4.89
C ALA A 1 -10.19 18.93 -4.46
N TYR A 2 -10.10 17.64 -4.79
CA TYR A 2 -8.96 16.78 -4.41
C TYR A 2 -7.81 16.72 -5.43
N ARG A 3 -8.02 17.22 -6.65
CA ARG A 3 -7.05 17.09 -7.77
C ARG A 3 -5.76 17.87 -7.54
N ASP A 4 -5.82 18.89 -6.67
CA ASP A 4 -4.69 19.77 -6.38
C ASP A 4 -3.95 19.37 -5.08
N TRP A 5 -4.37 18.28 -4.43
CA TRP A 5 -3.73 17.81 -3.18
C TRP A 5 -2.47 17.00 -3.42
N TYR A 6 -2.33 16.43 -4.62
CA TYR A 6 -1.22 15.57 -4.99
C TYR A 6 -0.43 16.21 -6.12
N SER A 7 0.88 16.28 -5.97
CA SER A 7 1.79 16.70 -7.03
C SER A 7 1.80 15.68 -8.17
N SER A 8 2.36 16.06 -9.32
CA SER A 8 2.59 15.10 -10.41
C SER A 8 3.53 13.97 -9.99
N GLU A 9 4.46 14.23 -9.07
CA GLU A 9 5.35 13.21 -8.51
C GLU A 9 4.59 12.21 -7.64
N ASP A 10 3.69 12.67 -6.77
CA ASP A 10 2.85 11.79 -5.94
C ASP A 10 1.99 10.87 -6.80
N ILE A 11 1.38 11.42 -7.85
CA ILE A 11 0.56 10.67 -8.81
C ILE A 11 1.41 9.62 -9.54
N GLN A 12 2.63 10.00 -9.96
CA GLN A 12 3.53 9.07 -10.64
C GLN A 12 3.97 7.95 -9.70
N GLY A 13 4.35 8.26 -8.46
CA GLY A 13 4.73 7.26 -7.46
C GLY A 13 3.59 6.28 -7.17
N ALA A 14 2.35 6.77 -7.06
CA ALA A 14 1.18 5.91 -6.89
C ALA A 14 0.93 5.00 -8.11
N LEU A 15 1.11 5.51 -9.33
CA LEU A 15 0.99 4.72 -10.56
C LEU A 15 2.06 3.65 -10.66
N ASP A 16 3.29 3.96 -10.25
CA ASP A 16 4.41 3.02 -10.25
C ASP A 16 4.14 1.86 -9.28
N TRP A 17 3.69 2.16 -8.07
CA TRP A 17 3.28 1.14 -7.09
C TRP A 17 2.11 0.28 -7.58
N TYR A 18 1.09 0.92 -8.15
CA TYR A 18 -0.06 0.22 -8.71
C TYR A 18 0.35 -0.76 -9.82
N THR A 19 1.20 -0.30 -10.75
CA THR A 19 1.69 -1.12 -11.86
C THR A 19 2.54 -2.28 -11.35
N TRP A 20 3.46 -2.02 -10.42
CA TRP A 20 4.33 -3.03 -9.84
C TRP A 20 3.55 -4.15 -9.12
N CYS A 21 2.50 -3.81 -8.37
CA CYS A 21 1.64 -4.78 -7.70
C CYS A 21 0.86 -5.63 -8.73
N ARG A 22 0.28 -4.95 -9.74
CA ARG A 22 -0.49 -5.61 -10.79
C ARG A 22 0.33 -6.62 -11.58
N ASP A 23 1.59 -6.31 -11.90
CA ASP A 23 2.48 -7.23 -12.61
C ASP A 23 2.80 -8.51 -11.82
N ARG A 24 2.57 -8.50 -10.50
CA ARG A 24 2.74 -9.62 -9.56
C ARG A 24 1.41 -10.28 -9.15
N ASP A 25 0.30 -9.89 -9.77
CA ASP A 25 -1.05 -10.35 -9.42
C ASP A 25 -1.42 -10.07 -7.94
N VAL A 26 -0.93 -8.95 -7.41
CA VAL A 26 -1.25 -8.45 -6.07
C VAL A 26 -2.02 -7.14 -6.19
N ASP A 27 -3.08 -7.00 -5.39
CA ASP A 27 -3.82 -5.74 -5.30
C ASP A 27 -3.03 -4.74 -4.43
N LEU A 28 -2.90 -3.48 -4.87
CA LEU A 28 -2.16 -2.47 -4.11
C LEU A 28 -2.79 -2.19 -2.73
N ARG A 29 -4.13 -2.24 -2.62
CA ARG A 29 -4.84 -2.10 -1.35
C ARG A 29 -4.56 -3.26 -0.41
N HIS A 30 -4.44 -4.47 -0.96
CA HIS A 30 -4.03 -5.66 -0.22
C HIS A 30 -2.65 -5.49 0.43
N LEU A 31 -1.66 -5.14 -0.40
CA LEU A 31 -0.29 -4.92 0.06
C LEU A 31 -0.20 -3.82 1.10
N ASN A 32 -0.86 -2.68 0.85
CA ASN A 32 -0.90 -1.56 1.78
C ASN A 32 -1.48 -1.97 3.15
N MET A 33 -2.64 -2.65 3.15
CA MET A 33 -3.28 -3.08 4.40
C MET A 33 -2.36 -4.00 5.21
N GLN A 34 -1.74 -4.99 4.56
CA GLN A 34 -0.80 -5.89 5.22
C GLN A 34 0.44 -5.15 5.73
N PHE A 35 0.92 -4.14 4.99
CA PHE A 35 2.06 -3.35 5.42
C PHE A 35 1.84 -2.59 6.70
N VAL A 36 0.71 -1.90 6.81
CA VAL A 36 0.38 -1.18 8.03
C VAL A 36 0.14 -2.16 9.20
N LEU A 37 -0.53 -3.29 8.95
CA LEU A 37 -0.82 -4.30 9.99
C LEU A 37 0.40 -5.10 10.45
N ALA A 38 1.46 -5.18 9.65
CA ALA A 38 2.70 -5.86 10.02
C ALA A 38 3.58 -5.06 10.99
N THR A 39 3.21 -3.80 11.29
CA THR A 39 4.00 -2.92 12.16
C THR A 39 3.60 -3.12 13.62
N ASP A 40 4.56 -3.51 14.47
CA ASP A 40 4.32 -3.82 15.89
C ASP A 40 3.75 -2.63 16.70
N ASP A 41 3.99 -1.39 16.26
CA ASP A 41 3.52 -0.17 16.92
C ASP A 41 2.10 0.25 16.52
N VAL A 42 1.43 -0.49 15.61
CA VAL A 42 0.09 -0.16 15.11
C VAL A 42 -0.96 -1.03 15.76
N ASP A 43 -1.76 -0.44 16.66
CA ASP A 43 -2.88 -1.14 17.32
C ASP A 43 -4.12 -1.29 16.43
N VAL A 44 -4.35 -0.36 15.50
CA VAL A 44 -5.57 -0.31 14.68
C VAL A 44 -5.33 0.36 13.33
N VAL A 45 -5.94 -0.21 12.28
CA VAL A 45 -6.02 0.41 10.96
C VAL A 45 -7.46 0.83 10.68
N LEU A 46 -7.68 2.13 10.55
CA LEU A 46 -8.99 2.69 10.20
C LEU A 46 -9.10 2.79 8.69
N THR A 47 -9.96 1.95 8.11
CA THR A 47 -10.25 1.96 6.68
C THR A 47 -11.68 2.43 6.40
N GLY A 48 -11.82 3.28 5.39
CA GLY A 48 -13.12 3.73 4.91
C GLY A 48 -13.75 2.71 3.96
N ALA A 49 -15.07 2.79 3.82
CA ALA A 49 -15.82 2.04 2.82
C ALA A 49 -17.00 2.89 2.32
N ALA A 50 -17.15 3.00 1.02
CA ALA A 50 -18.28 3.66 0.37
C ALA A 50 -19.49 2.73 0.22
N SER A 51 -19.31 1.42 0.41
CA SER A 51 -20.36 0.42 0.30
C SER A 51 -20.12 -0.78 1.22
N VAL A 52 -21.15 -1.61 1.41
CA VAL A 52 -21.05 -2.87 2.17
C VAL A 52 -20.06 -3.85 1.53
N TYR A 53 -19.99 -3.89 0.20
CA TYR A 53 -19.03 -4.74 -0.51
C TYR A 53 -17.57 -4.35 -0.23
N GLU A 54 -17.30 -3.05 -0.04
CA GLU A 54 -15.97 -2.59 0.33
C GLU A 54 -15.61 -2.95 1.78
N ILE A 55 -16.59 -3.09 2.67
CA ILE A 55 -16.34 -3.62 4.02
C ILE A 55 -15.83 -5.05 3.93
N GLU A 56 -16.51 -5.91 3.16
CA GLU A 56 -16.09 -7.30 2.94
C GLU A 56 -14.70 -7.36 2.32
N ALA A 57 -14.46 -6.53 1.29
CA ALA A 57 -13.16 -6.44 0.66
C ALA A 57 -12.07 -5.99 1.63
N ASN A 58 -12.34 -5.04 2.54
CA ASN A 58 -11.39 -4.58 3.54
C ASN A 58 -11.01 -5.69 4.53
N VAL A 59 -11.98 -6.50 4.96
CA VAL A 59 -11.72 -7.66 5.83
C VAL A 59 -10.87 -8.71 5.12
N GLN A 60 -11.16 -8.97 3.83
CA GLN A 60 -10.35 -9.89 3.03
C GLN A 60 -8.90 -9.39 2.89
N GLU A 61 -8.69 -8.12 2.55
CA GLU A 61 -7.33 -7.58 2.42
C GLU A 61 -6.55 -7.54 3.74
N ALA A 62 -7.24 -7.39 4.87
CA ALA A 62 -6.62 -7.43 6.20
C ALA A 62 -6.20 -8.84 6.63
N THR A 63 -6.69 -9.89 5.97
CA THR A 63 -6.48 -11.28 6.42
C THR A 63 -5.82 -12.19 5.39
N LYS A 64 -5.85 -11.81 4.11
CA LYS A 64 -5.09 -12.50 3.06
C LYS A 64 -3.59 -12.26 3.29
N PRO A 65 -2.72 -13.28 3.17
CA PRO A 65 -1.28 -13.08 3.20
C PRO A 65 -0.76 -12.58 1.84
N VAL A 66 0.24 -11.70 1.86
CA VAL A 66 1.04 -11.36 0.67
C VAL A 66 2.06 -12.48 0.43
N PRO A 67 2.31 -12.91 -0.83
CA PRO A 67 3.38 -13.86 -1.12
C PRO A 67 4.75 -13.37 -0.61
N ASP A 68 5.54 -14.26 0.00
CA ASP A 68 6.80 -13.91 0.68
C ASP A 68 7.82 -13.20 -0.23
N ASP A 69 7.89 -13.60 -1.50
CA ASP A 69 8.78 -13.01 -2.51
C ASP A 69 8.35 -11.58 -2.88
N VAL A 70 7.04 -11.38 -3.07
CA VAL A 70 6.46 -10.05 -3.31
C VAL A 70 6.63 -9.16 -2.08
N TRP A 71 6.43 -9.72 -0.89
CA TRP A 71 6.56 -9.00 0.37
C TRP A 71 7.99 -8.50 0.60
N ALA A 72 9.00 -9.37 0.42
CA ALA A 72 10.40 -8.99 0.56
C ALA A 72 10.78 -7.85 -0.42
N GLU A 73 10.38 -7.98 -1.69
CA GLU A 73 10.67 -6.93 -2.68
C GLU A 73 9.93 -5.61 -2.38
N ALA A 74 8.71 -5.67 -1.84
CA ALA A 74 7.99 -4.47 -1.41
C ALA A 74 8.74 -3.72 -0.29
N LEU A 75 9.30 -4.45 0.69
CA LEU A 75 10.09 -3.86 1.76
C LEU A 75 11.37 -3.19 1.23
N ASP A 76 12.07 -3.83 0.29
CA ASP A 76 13.24 -3.24 -0.36
C ASP A 76 12.88 -1.93 -1.08
N ARG A 77 11.76 -1.90 -1.80
CA ARG A 77 11.27 -0.69 -2.49
C ARG A 77 10.90 0.44 -1.53
N VAL A 78 10.33 0.12 -0.37
CA VAL A 78 10.02 1.12 0.67
C VAL A 78 11.32 1.69 1.24
N ALA A 79 12.31 0.85 1.54
CA ALA A 79 13.61 1.30 2.03
C ALA A 79 14.33 2.24 1.03
N GLU A 80 14.29 1.92 -0.27
CA GLU A 80 14.84 2.79 -1.32
C GLU A 80 14.15 4.17 -1.38
N LEU A 81 12.86 4.25 -1.06
CA LEU A 81 12.12 5.52 -0.99
C LEU A 81 12.55 6.34 0.24
N ASP A 82 12.68 5.70 1.41
CA ASP A 82 13.10 6.37 2.65
C ASP A 82 14.52 6.96 2.55
N ASP A 83 15.44 6.23 1.90
CA ASP A 83 16.81 6.71 1.64
C ASP A 83 16.82 7.95 0.74
N ARG A 84 15.90 8.04 -0.22
CA ARG A 84 15.75 9.22 -1.09
C ARG A 84 15.09 10.41 -0.39
N SER A 85 14.27 10.15 0.63
CA SER A 85 13.53 11.17 1.37
C SER A 85 14.30 11.73 2.57
N SER A 86 15.39 11.08 2.99
CA SER A 86 16.27 11.58 4.05
C SER A 86 17.21 12.68 3.52
N PRO A 87 17.22 13.90 4.11
CA PRO A 87 18.17 14.93 3.71
C PRO A 87 19.60 14.50 4.06
N ALA A 88 20.53 14.72 3.13
CA ALA A 88 21.97 14.53 3.32
C ALA A 88 22.56 15.42 4.43
#